data_AF-U9T3K2-F1
#
_entry.id   AF-U9T3K2-F1
#
_cell.length_a   1.000
_cell.length_b   1.000
_cell.length_c   1.000
_cell.angle_alpha   90.00
_cell.angle_beta   90.00
_cell.angle_gamma   90.00
#
_symmetry.space_group_name_H-M   'P 1'
#
loop_
_entity.id
_entity.type
_entity.pdbx_description
1 polymer ?
#
loop_
_entity_poly.entity_id
_entity_poly.type
_entity_poly.pdbx_seq_one_letter_code
_entity_poly.pdbx_strand_id
1 'polypeptide(L)'
;MSFIRLNCFLRGGTVNNIFDVEIDNNLSVGALKDQIRNVRQDLRQENFDLYEVNFFQPNFSIVSSVNSIAIRQGVFMVPQREISNYFSTLRINTLIESPPYFQENGERGVIHVLIYPQD
;
A
#
# COMPACT_ATOMS: atom_id res chain seq x y z
N MET A 1 -6.24 -7.50 19.37
CA MET A 1 -6.23 -6.72 18.12
C MET A 1 -4.86 -6.89 17.51
N SER A 2 -4.78 -7.28 16.23
CA SER A 2 -3.49 -7.44 15.54
C SER A 2 -3.32 -6.25 14.61
N PHE A 3 -2.58 -5.25 15.05
CA PHE A 3 -2.27 -4.10 14.18
C PHE A 3 -1.25 -4.48 13.11
N ILE A 4 -1.39 -3.86 11.94
CA ILE A 4 -0.48 -4.02 10.82
C ILE A 4 -0.15 -2.64 10.25
N ARG A 5 1.13 -2.43 9.93
CA ARG A 5 1.62 -1.20 9.31
C ARG A 5 1.88 -1.44 7.83
N LEU A 6 1.06 -0.83 6.97
CA LEU A 6 1.12 -1.00 5.52
C LEU A 6 1.65 0.28 4.87
N ASN A 7 2.83 0.22 4.25
CA ASN A 7 3.25 1.25 3.30
C ASN A 7 2.39 1.20 2.03
N CYS A 8 1.77 2.32 1.73
CA CYS A 8 0.91 2.56 0.60
C CYS A 8 1.62 3.48 -0.40
N PHE A 9 1.39 3.29 -1.70
CA PHE A 9 1.82 4.23 -2.74
C PHE A 9 0.62 4.69 -3.58
N LEU A 10 0.43 6.00 -3.67
CA LEU A 10 -0.56 6.61 -4.55
C LEU A 10 0.01 6.85 -5.95
N ARG A 11 -0.58 6.20 -6.96
CA ARG A 11 -0.22 6.37 -8.38
C ARG A 11 -0.35 7.83 -8.83
N GLY A 12 0.52 8.23 -9.75
CA GLY A 12 0.61 9.60 -10.28
C GLY A 12 1.51 10.50 -9.43
N GLY A 13 1.96 9.98 -8.28
CA GLY A 13 2.84 10.67 -7.35
C GLY A 13 4.32 10.44 -7.57
N THR A 14 5.14 11.10 -6.74
CA THR A 14 6.57 10.82 -6.62
C THR A 14 6.81 9.85 -5.47
N VAL A 15 8.08 9.59 -5.12
CA VAL A 15 8.43 8.84 -3.90
C VAL A 15 7.74 9.45 -2.66
N ASN A 16 7.43 10.77 -2.65
CA ASN A 16 6.72 11.44 -1.55
C ASN A 16 5.25 11.07 -1.40
N ASN A 17 4.69 10.32 -2.36
CA ASN A 17 3.35 9.77 -2.29
C ASN A 17 3.31 8.38 -1.65
N ILE A 18 4.45 7.93 -1.10
CA ILE A 18 4.53 6.76 -0.23
C ILE A 18 4.30 7.19 1.21
N PHE A 19 3.39 6.52 1.90
CA PHE A 19 3.03 6.79 3.30
C PHE A 19 2.58 5.50 3.96
N ASP A 20 2.71 5.40 5.28
CA ASP A 20 2.23 4.24 6.01
C ASP A 20 0.83 4.43 6.58
N VAL A 21 0.13 3.31 6.74
CA VAL A 21 -1.17 3.22 7.38
C VAL A 21 -1.12 2.11 8.41
N GLU A 22 -1.44 2.46 9.65
CA GLU A 22 -1.64 1.49 10.74
C GLU A 22 -3.13 1.22 10.94
N ILE A 23 -3.51 -0.06 10.98
CA ILE A 23 -4.90 -0.51 11.09
C ILE A 23 -4.97 -1.91 11.72
N ASP A 24 -6.11 -2.25 12.34
CA ASP A 24 -6.38 -3.63 12.78
C ASP A 24 -6.57 -4.55 11.56
N ASN A 25 -5.76 -5.60 11.48
CA ASN A 25 -5.71 -6.54 10.35
C ASN A 25 -6.99 -7.39 10.21
N ASN A 26 -7.82 -7.44 11.25
CA ASN A 26 -9.11 -8.15 11.21
C ASN A 26 -10.23 -7.30 10.58
N LEU A 27 -9.97 -6.03 10.26
CA LEU A 27 -10.94 -5.17 9.59
C LEU A 27 -11.00 -5.44 8.09
N SER A 28 -12.03 -4.90 7.44
CA SER A 28 -12.20 -5.03 6.00
C SER A 28 -11.28 -4.09 5.21
N VAL A 29 -11.07 -4.41 3.94
CA VAL A 29 -10.41 -3.51 2.98
C VAL A 29 -11.18 -2.19 2.85
N GLY A 30 -12.50 -2.19 3.00
CA GLY A 30 -13.30 -0.96 3.09
C GLY A 30 -12.86 -0.04 4.24
N ALA A 31 -12.64 -0.61 5.43
CA ALA A 31 -12.11 0.14 6.57
C ALA A 31 -10.68 0.64 6.32
N LEU A 32 -9.86 -0.11 5.58
CA LEU A 32 -8.55 0.38 5.13
C LEU A 32 -8.67 1.60 4.20
N LYS A 33 -9.66 1.62 3.29
CA LYS A 33 -9.92 2.82 2.45
C LYS A 33 -10.27 4.04 3.31
N ASP A 34 -11.11 3.85 4.33
CA ASP A 34 -11.47 4.93 5.25
C ASP A 34 -10.27 5.42 6.06
N GLN A 35 -9.41 4.50 6.52
CA GLN A 35 -8.18 4.87 7.22
C GLN A 35 -7.18 5.60 6.30
N ILE A 36 -7.06 5.19 5.03
CA ILE A 36 -6.26 5.93 4.04
C ILE A 36 -6.76 7.37 3.89
N ARG A 37 -8.08 7.61 3.85
CA ARG A 37 -8.67 8.97 3.79
C ARG A 37 -8.38 9.80 5.04
N ASN A 38 -8.22 9.15 6.20
CA ASN A 38 -7.83 9.83 7.43
C ASN A 38 -6.38 10.28 7.39
N VAL A 39 -5.48 9.45 6.87
CA VAL A 39 -4.04 9.75 6.73
C VAL A 39 -3.75 10.72 5.59
N ARG A 40 -4.45 10.57 4.46
CA ARG A 40 -4.30 11.38 3.24
C ARG A 40 -5.57 12.15 2.94
N GLN A 41 -5.63 13.39 3.44
CA GLN A 41 -6.82 14.24 3.32
C GLN A 41 -7.14 14.62 1.87
N ASP A 42 -6.13 14.64 0.99
CA ASP A 42 -6.29 14.85 -0.46
C ASP A 42 -7.08 13.73 -1.15
N LEU A 43 -7.22 12.55 -0.52
CA LEU A 43 -8.02 11.43 -1.03
C LEU A 43 -9.45 11.36 -0.44
N ARG A 44 -9.86 12.34 0.38
CA ARG A 44 -11.15 12.27 1.12
C ARG A 44 -12.37 12.13 0.22
N GLN A 45 -12.39 12.82 -0.92
CA GLN A 45 -13.52 12.82 -1.85
C GLN A 45 -13.27 11.95 -3.08
N GLU A 46 -12.06 11.38 -3.20
CA GLU A 46 -11.66 10.61 -4.35
C GLU A 46 -12.12 9.15 -4.22
N ASN A 47 -12.62 8.61 -5.32
CA ASN A 47 -12.76 7.17 -5.46
C ASN A 47 -11.42 6.58 -5.89
N PHE A 48 -10.98 5.54 -5.20
CA PHE A 48 -9.74 4.84 -5.52
C PHE A 48 -9.88 3.36 -5.25
N ASP A 49 -9.07 2.55 -5.90
CA ASP A 49 -8.97 1.12 -5.70
C ASP A 49 -7.64 0.73 -5.07
N LEU A 50 -7.68 -0.32 -4.26
CA LEU A 50 -6.53 -0.85 -3.55
C LEU A 50 -6.07 -2.15 -4.20
N TYR A 51 -4.76 -2.27 -4.36
CA TYR A 51 -4.14 -3.47 -4.91
C TYR A 51 -3.01 -3.93 -3.99
N GLU A 52 -2.98 -5.21 -3.67
CA GLU A 52 -1.88 -5.86 -2.98
C GLU A 52 -0.67 -5.93 -3.92
N VAL A 53 0.48 -5.47 -3.45
CA VAL A 53 1.75 -5.65 -4.13
C VAL A 53 2.27 -7.06 -3.89
N ASN A 54 2.37 -7.85 -4.96
CA ASN A 54 2.92 -9.22 -4.93
C ASN A 54 4.32 -9.34 -5.54
N PHE A 55 5.02 -8.21 -5.71
CA PHE A 55 6.37 -8.11 -6.26
C PHE A 55 7.24 -7.16 -5.44
N PHE A 56 8.56 -7.28 -5.52
CA PHE A 56 9.48 -6.45 -4.73
C PHE A 56 10.37 -5.60 -5.64
N GLN A 57 10.32 -4.29 -5.44
CA GLN A 57 11.14 -3.31 -6.15
C GLN A 57 11.54 -2.17 -5.21
N PRO A 58 12.75 -1.60 -5.35
CA PRO A 58 13.12 -0.36 -4.68
C PRO A 58 12.10 0.76 -4.93
N ASN A 59 11.97 1.70 -3.99
CA ASN A 59 10.90 2.72 -4.07
C ASN A 59 10.97 3.57 -5.35
N PHE A 60 12.16 3.90 -5.85
CA PHE A 60 12.28 4.64 -7.11
C PHE A 60 11.79 3.80 -8.30
N SER A 61 12.16 2.52 -8.34
CA SER A 61 11.75 1.59 -9.39
C SER A 61 10.24 1.36 -9.41
N ILE A 62 9.60 1.18 -8.24
CA ILE A 62 8.14 0.99 -8.18
C ILE A 62 7.39 2.26 -8.57
N VAL A 63 7.85 3.44 -8.14
CA VAL A 63 7.26 4.72 -8.55
C VAL A 63 7.34 4.86 -10.07
N SER A 64 8.51 4.57 -10.66
CA SER A 64 8.68 4.61 -12.11
C SER A 64 7.80 3.59 -12.84
N SER A 65 7.71 2.36 -12.36
CA SER A 65 6.97 1.28 -13.04
C SER A 65 5.46 1.49 -12.94
N VAL A 66 4.94 1.79 -11.74
CA VAL A 66 3.50 2.01 -11.49
C VAL A 66 2.98 3.25 -12.19
N ASN A 67 3.78 4.30 -12.31
CA ASN A 67 3.36 5.52 -13.02
C ASN A 67 3.41 5.37 -14.54
N SER A 68 4.37 4.63 -15.09
CA SER A 68 4.57 4.52 -16.55
C SER A 68 3.67 3.49 -17.23
N ILE A 69 3.18 2.48 -16.50
CA ILE A 69 2.36 1.41 -17.06
C ILE A 69 0.88 1.76 -16.94
N ALA A 70 0.15 1.82 -18.05
CA ALA A 70 -1.29 2.13 -18.05
C ALA A 70 -2.10 1.13 -17.19
N ILE A 71 -1.77 -0.15 -17.29
CA ILE A 71 -2.45 -1.25 -16.60
C ILE A 71 -2.15 -1.20 -15.10
N ARG A 72 -3.18 -1.41 -14.28
CA ARG A 72 -3.05 -1.52 -12.83
C ARG A 72 -2.27 -2.78 -12.45
N GLN A 73 -1.22 -2.60 -11.67
CA GLN A 73 -0.36 -3.67 -11.17
C GLN A 73 -0.82 -4.13 -9.78
N GLY A 74 -0.45 -5.38 -9.43
CA GLY A 74 -0.82 -6.02 -8.18
C GLY A 74 -2.14 -6.79 -8.26
N VAL A 75 -2.62 -7.24 -7.11
CA VAL A 75 -3.87 -8.01 -6.99
C VAL A 75 -4.97 -7.12 -6.42
N PHE A 76 -6.09 -6.99 -7.14
CA PHE A 76 -7.21 -6.16 -6.67
C PHE A 76 -7.73 -6.63 -5.31
N MET A 77 -7.84 -5.70 -4.37
CA MET A 77 -8.34 -5.95 -3.02
C MET A 77 -9.84 -5.69 -2.96
N VAL A 78 -10.61 -6.74 -2.65
CA VAL A 78 -12.06 -6.70 -2.60
C VAL A 78 -12.50 -5.98 -1.31
N PRO A 79 -13.30 -4.89 -1.39
CA PRO A 79 -13.63 -4.07 -0.22
C PRO A 79 -14.23 -4.81 0.98
N GLN A 80 -15.01 -5.86 0.74
CA GLN A 80 -15.69 -6.63 1.79
C GLN A 80 -14.79 -7.68 2.45
N ARG A 81 -13.62 -8.00 1.88
CA ARG A 81 -12.70 -8.98 2.47
C ARG A 81 -11.91 -8.37 3.60
N GLU A 82 -11.54 -9.19 4.58
CA GLU A 82 -10.62 -8.78 5.64
C GLU A 82 -9.20 -8.55 5.09
N ILE A 83 -8.49 -7.61 5.70
CA ILE A 83 -7.09 -7.28 5.37
C ILE A 83 -6.19 -8.49 5.60
N SER A 84 -6.48 -9.31 6.62
CA SER A 84 -5.82 -10.57 6.96
C SER A 84 -5.76 -11.57 5.81
N ASN A 85 -6.72 -11.52 4.86
CA ASN A 85 -6.72 -12.38 3.67
C ASN A 85 -5.65 -12.00 2.64
N TYR A 86 -5.12 -10.78 2.72
CA TYR A 86 -4.08 -10.26 1.83
C TYR A 86 -2.74 -10.19 2.56
N PHE A 87 -2.74 -9.78 3.83
CA PHE A 87 -1.52 -9.53 4.57
C PHE A 87 -1.46 -10.37 5.85
N SER A 88 -0.50 -11.29 5.87
CA SER A 88 -0.08 -11.93 7.12
C SER A 88 0.74 -10.94 7.94
N THR A 89 0.32 -10.67 9.20
CA THR A 89 1.06 -9.81 10.14
C THR A 89 2.52 -10.26 10.29
N LEU A 90 2.76 -11.58 10.37
CA LEU A 90 4.10 -12.15 10.47
C LEU A 90 4.94 -11.77 9.24
N ARG A 91 4.38 -11.95 8.04
CA ARG A 91 5.08 -11.65 6.78
C ARG A 91 5.41 -10.17 6.66
N ILE A 92 4.48 -9.29 7.02
CA ILE A 92 4.70 -7.84 6.96
C ILE A 92 5.77 -7.42 7.96
N ASN A 93 5.75 -7.94 9.19
CA ASN A 93 6.78 -7.65 10.18
C ASN A 93 8.17 -8.10 9.70
N THR A 94 8.29 -9.29 9.10
CA THR A 94 9.54 -9.76 8.49
C THR A 94 10.03 -8.84 7.37
N LEU A 95 9.13 -8.35 6.51
CA LEU A 95 9.50 -7.42 5.42
C LEU A 95 9.96 -6.06 5.94
N ILE A 96 9.46 -5.63 7.10
CA ILE A 96 9.90 -4.40 7.77
C ILE A 96 11.28 -4.60 8.40
N GLU A 97 11.51 -5.72 9.10
CA GLU A 97 12.78 -6.03 9.76
C GLU A 97 13.90 -6.35 8.77
N SER A 98 13.56 -7.02 7.66
CA SER A 98 14.51 -7.50 6.65
C SER A 98 13.95 -7.27 5.24
N PRO A 99 14.05 -6.03 4.71
CA PRO A 99 13.56 -5.72 3.38
C PRO A 99 14.32 -6.51 2.30
N PRO A 100 13.66 -6.95 1.22
CA PRO A 100 14.24 -7.79 0.17
C PRO A 100 15.19 -7.04 -0.77
N TYR A 101 15.44 -5.75 -0.51
CA TYR A 101 16.35 -4.90 -1.28
C TYR A 101 16.93 -3.81 -0.36
N PHE A 102 18.08 -3.27 -0.75
CA PHE A 102 18.69 -2.13 -0.05
C PHE A 102 17.78 -0.90 -0.15
N GLN A 103 17.55 -0.24 0.99
CA GLN A 103 16.73 0.96 1.06
C GLN A 103 17.60 2.19 0.87
N GLU A 104 17.65 2.73 -0.35
CA GLU A 104 18.51 3.87 -0.68
C GLU A 104 18.08 5.19 -0.01
N ASN A 105 16.81 5.32 0.41
CA ASN A 105 16.23 6.55 0.97
C ASN A 105 15.74 6.41 2.43
N GLY A 106 16.30 5.46 3.19
CA GLY A 106 16.30 5.45 4.66
C GLY A 106 15.00 5.18 5.41
N GLU A 107 13.80 5.45 4.88
CA GLU A 107 12.58 5.35 5.72
C GLU A 107 11.35 4.75 5.03
N ARG A 108 11.37 4.62 3.71
CA ARG A 108 10.22 4.14 2.97
C ARG A 108 10.37 2.63 2.74
N GLY A 109 9.76 1.86 3.63
CA GLY A 109 9.74 0.40 3.64
C GLY A 109 9.30 -0.24 2.33
N VAL A 110 9.19 -1.57 2.36
CA VAL A 110 8.53 -2.33 1.29
C VAL A 110 7.13 -1.78 1.06
N ILE A 111 6.77 -1.52 -0.20
CA ILE A 111 5.41 -1.11 -0.56
C ILE A 111 4.51 -2.33 -0.53
N HIS A 112 3.41 -2.25 0.21
CA HIS A 112 2.45 -3.34 0.38
C HIS A 112 1.16 -3.09 -0.41
N VAL A 113 0.75 -1.83 -0.55
CA VAL A 113 -0.51 -1.45 -1.19
C VAL A 113 -0.26 -0.40 -2.27
N LEU A 114 -0.83 -0.62 -3.46
CA LEU A 114 -0.94 0.41 -4.50
C LEU A 114 -2.35 1.00 -4.47
N ILE A 115 -2.41 2.32 -4.55
CA ILE A 115 -3.65 3.09 -4.60
C ILE A 115 -3.77 3.67 -6.01
N TYR A 116 -4.84 3.28 -6.70
CA TYR A 116 -5.17 3.80 -8.02
C TYR A 116 -6.44 4.65 -7.92
N PRO A 117 -6.38 5.96 -8.20
CA PRO A 117 -7.60 6.75 -8.41
C PRO A 117 -8.49 6.09 -9.48
N GLN A 118 -9.80 6.19 -9.28
CA GLN A 118 -10.79 5.87 -10.32
C GLN A 118 -11.01 7.14 -11.14
N ASP A 119 -10.83 7.03 -12.45
CA ASP A 119 -11.18 8.11 -13.39
C ASP A 119 -12.71 8.27 -13.50
#